data_AF-A0A8S3EKL3-F1
#
_entry.id   AF-A0A8S3EKL3-F1
#
_cell.length_a   1.000
_cell.length_b   1.000
_cell.length_c   1.000
_cell.angle_alpha   90.00
_cell.angle_beta   90.00
_cell.angle_gamma   90.00
#
_symmetry.space_group_name_H-M   'P 1'
#
loop_
_entity.id
_entity.type
_entity.pdbx_description
1 polymer ?
#
loop_
_entity_poly.entity_id
_entity_poly.type
_entity_poly.pdbx_seq_one_letter_code
_entity_poly.pdbx_strand_id
1 'polypeptide(L)'
;MDIAVANYGTKSLVWFLGSGNGTFENVGTYGGSFDFSPLVIAVGDFNNDGRSKIVVAYNDIDHVDVLLAQDVGSFSNYMRYWTGPRSYFVA
;
A
#
# COMPACT_ATOMS: atom_id res chain seq x y z
N MET A 1 2.03 -16.48 -0.47
CA MET A 1 1.06 -15.56 -1.10
C MET A 1 0.65 -14.62 -0.01
N ASP A 2 0.73 -13.33 -0.26
CA ASP A 2 0.56 -12.29 0.76
C ASP A 2 -0.68 -11.46 0.43
N ILE A 3 -1.13 -10.65 1.38
CA ILE A 3 -2.32 -9.81 1.21
C ILE A 3 -1.97 -8.37 1.58
N ALA A 4 -2.37 -7.42 0.76
CA ALA A 4 -2.42 -6.00 1.12
C ALA A 4 -3.87 -5.53 1.06
N VAL A 5 -4.29 -4.70 2.01
CA VAL A 5 -5.67 -4.21 2.15
C VAL A 5 -5.67 -2.70 2.36
N ALA A 6 -6.41 -2.00 1.51
CA ALA A 6 -6.79 -0.61 1.73
C ALA A 6 -8.06 -0.56 2.57
N ASN A 7 -7.94 -0.10 3.82
CA ASN A 7 -9.08 0.12 4.70
C ASN A 7 -9.52 1.58 4.60
N TYR A 8 -10.55 1.82 3.79
CA TYR A 8 -11.15 3.14 3.61
C TYR A 8 -11.64 3.75 4.93
N GLY A 9 -12.39 2.97 5.73
CA GLY A 9 -13.04 3.47 6.95
C GLY A 9 -12.07 3.82 8.08
N THR A 10 -11.02 3.02 8.28
CA THR A 10 -9.98 3.28 9.28
C THR A 10 -8.83 4.12 8.74
N LYS A 11 -8.91 4.54 7.47
CA LYS A 11 -7.90 5.34 6.78
C LYS A 11 -6.49 4.74 6.91
N SER A 12 -6.39 3.43 6.69
CA SER A 12 -5.14 2.70 6.85
C SER A 12 -4.94 1.67 5.74
N LEU A 13 -3.67 1.37 5.48
CA LEU A 13 -3.24 0.21 4.72
C LEU A 13 -2.73 -0.82 5.71
N VAL A 14 -3.11 -2.08 5.52
CA VAL A 14 -2.57 -3.20 6.30
C VAL A 14 -2.09 -4.26 5.34
N TRP A 15 -1.09 -5.02 5.75
CA TRP A 15 -0.62 -6.15 4.95
C TRP A 15 -0.31 -7.35 5.83
N PHE A 16 -0.52 -8.53 5.22
CA PHE A 16 -0.40 -9.81 5.87
C PHE A 16 0.55 -10.70 5.10
N LEU A 17 1.43 -11.37 5.85
CA LEU A 17 2.36 -12.36 5.31
C LEU A 17 1.68 -13.74 5.34
N GLY A 18 1.66 -14.43 4.21
CA GLY A 18 1.10 -15.78 4.14
C GLY A 18 2.13 -16.84 4.50
N SER A 19 1.76 -17.75 5.39
CA SER A 19 2.62 -18.84 5.86
C SER A 19 2.72 -20.04 4.89
N GLY A 20 1.89 -20.04 3.83
CA GLY A 20 1.82 -21.13 2.85
C GLY A 20 0.86 -22.27 3.23
N ASN A 21 0.29 -22.27 4.44
CA ASN A 21 -0.72 -23.25 4.87
C ASN A 21 -2.17 -22.70 4.84
N GLY A 22 -2.36 -21.52 4.25
CA GLY A 22 -3.64 -20.81 4.23
C GLY A 22 -3.85 -19.83 5.39
N THR A 23 -2.91 -19.71 6.33
CA THR A 23 -2.93 -18.67 7.36
C THR A 23 -2.17 -17.41 6.96
N PHE A 24 -2.58 -16.28 7.54
CA PHE A 24 -2.05 -14.96 7.28
C PHE A 24 -1.81 -14.23 8.60
N GLU A 25 -0.62 -13.66 8.77
CA GLU A 25 -0.25 -12.88 9.95
C GLU A 25 -0.21 -11.40 9.59
N ASN A 26 -0.83 -10.53 10.41
CA ASN A 26 -0.70 -9.08 10.24
C ASN A 26 0.72 -8.67 10.63
N VAL A 27 1.49 -8.20 9.66
CA VAL A 27 2.90 -7.83 9.85
C VAL A 27 3.15 -6.34 9.66
N GLY A 28 2.10 -5.56 9.37
CA GLY A 28 2.26 -4.11 9.29
C GLY A 28 1.01 -3.33 8.97
N THR A 29 1.09 -2.05 9.31
CA THR A 29 0.04 -1.05 9.11
C THR A 29 0.68 0.28 8.77
N TYR A 30 0.11 0.99 7.81
CA TYR A 30 0.48 2.35 7.43
C TYR A 30 -0.78 3.23 7.43
N GLY A 31 -0.74 4.33 8.19
CA GLY A 31 -1.88 5.24 8.35
C GLY A 31 -2.62 5.09 9.67
N GLY A 32 -3.92 5.33 9.66
CA GLY A 32 -4.77 5.46 10.86
C GLY A 32 -4.95 6.89 11.35
N SER A 33 -4.10 7.81 10.89
CA SER A 33 -4.18 9.26 11.15
C SER A 33 -4.23 10.10 9.88
N PHE A 34 -4.43 9.46 8.72
CA PHE A 34 -4.56 10.20 7.47
C PHE A 34 -5.83 11.05 7.50
N ASP A 35 -5.76 12.21 6.87
CA ASP A 35 -6.96 13.01 6.59
C ASP A 35 -7.77 12.41 5.43
N PHE A 36 -7.15 11.51 4.66
CA PHE A 36 -7.68 10.91 3.44
C PHE A 36 -7.80 9.39 3.51
N SER A 37 -8.69 8.82 2.70
CA SER A 37 -9.04 7.41 2.74
C SER A 37 -8.42 6.67 1.55
N PRO A 38 -7.67 5.58 1.76
CA PRO A 38 -7.13 4.78 0.67
C PRO A 38 -8.28 4.12 -0.08
N LEU A 39 -8.23 4.18 -1.42
CA LEU A 39 -9.30 3.72 -2.31
C LEU A 39 -8.86 2.53 -3.15
N VAL A 40 -7.66 2.59 -3.74
CA VAL A 40 -7.13 1.56 -4.64
C VAL A 40 -5.67 1.31 -4.31
N ILE A 41 -5.24 0.05 -4.43
CA ILE A 41 -3.86 -0.37 -4.28
C ILE A 41 -3.40 -1.19 -5.49
N ALA A 42 -2.13 -1.00 -5.86
CA ALA A 42 -1.40 -1.88 -6.76
C ALA A 42 -0.17 -2.42 -6.03
N VAL A 43 0.17 -3.68 -6.29
CA VAL A 43 1.33 -4.34 -5.67
C VAL A 43 2.18 -4.96 -6.77
N GLY A 44 3.47 -4.65 -6.77
CA GLY A 44 4.39 -5.18 -7.77
C GLY A 44 5.81 -4.67 -7.62
N ASP A 45 6.74 -5.33 -8.30
CA ASP A 45 8.09 -4.80 -8.50
C ASP A 45 8.09 -3.87 -9.72
N PHE A 46 7.79 -2.59 -9.49
CA PHE A 46 7.68 -1.59 -10.57
C PHE A 46 9.02 -1.06 -11.10
N ASN A 47 10.16 -1.44 -10.51
CA ASN A 47 11.48 -0.95 -10.94
C ASN A 47 12.52 -2.08 -11.16
N ASN A 48 12.09 -3.35 -11.14
CA ASN A 48 12.92 -4.53 -11.32
C ASN A 48 14.10 -4.66 -10.34
N ASP A 49 13.94 -4.20 -9.09
CA ASP A 49 14.97 -4.34 -8.05
C ASP A 49 14.78 -5.58 -7.15
N GLY A 50 13.80 -6.44 -7.47
CA GLY A 50 13.47 -7.65 -6.75
C GLY A 50 12.65 -7.44 -5.48
N ARG A 51 12.26 -6.20 -5.17
CA ARG A 51 11.45 -5.87 -3.98
C ARG A 51 10.06 -5.39 -4.38
N SER A 52 9.01 -5.98 -3.84
CA SER A 52 7.65 -5.47 -4.10
C SER A 52 7.46 -4.07 -3.52
N LYS A 53 6.62 -3.26 -4.18
CA LYS A 53 6.14 -1.98 -3.68
C LYS A 53 4.62 -2.04 -3.59
N ILE A 54 4.06 -1.27 -2.67
CA ILE A 54 2.63 -0.99 -2.63
C ILE A 54 2.44 0.44 -3.11
N VAL A 55 1.66 0.65 -4.16
CA VAL A 55 1.23 1.98 -4.56
C VAL A 55 -0.22 2.16 -4.15
N VAL A 56 -0.52 3.26 -3.47
CA VAL A 56 -1.88 3.59 -3.00
C VAL A 56 -2.36 4.88 -3.61
N ALA A 57 -3.60 4.86 -4.11
CA ALA A 57 -4.37 6.03 -4.47
C ALA A 57 -5.44 6.28 -3.41
N TYR A 58 -5.68 7.56 -3.11
CA TYR A 58 -6.61 8.00 -2.08
C TYR A 58 -7.83 8.69 -2.68
N ASN A 59 -8.95 8.68 -1.97
CA ASN A 59 -10.17 9.36 -2.39
C ASN A 59 -9.98 10.89 -2.41
N ASP A 60 -10.24 11.51 -3.57
CA ASP A 60 -10.25 12.96 -3.80
C ASP A 60 -8.97 13.71 -3.41
N ILE A 61 -7.81 13.05 -3.56
CA ILE A 61 -6.48 13.66 -3.37
C ILE A 61 -5.73 13.76 -4.71
N ASP A 62 -4.61 14.48 -4.70
CA ASP A 62 -3.78 14.84 -5.85
C ASP A 62 -2.46 14.09 -5.94
N HIS A 63 -2.29 13.04 -5.13
CA HIS A 63 -1.06 12.25 -5.09
C HIS A 63 -1.33 10.77 -4.83
N VAL A 64 -0.31 9.96 -5.15
CA VAL A 64 -0.17 8.59 -4.72
C VAL A 64 1.00 8.47 -3.76
N ASP A 65 0.91 7.53 -2.83
CA ASP A 65 2.05 7.13 -2.01
C ASP A 65 2.57 5.76 -2.46
N VAL A 66 3.88 5.61 -2.53
CA VAL A 66 4.59 4.39 -2.89
C VAL A 66 5.33 3.88 -1.66
N LEU A 67 4.83 2.82 -1.04
CA LEU A 67 5.50 2.14 0.07
C LEU A 67 6.51 1.14 -0.47
N LEU A 68 7.75 1.24 0.00
CA LEU A 68 8.86 0.39 -0.40
C LEU A 68 9.05 -0.76 0.58
N ALA A 69 9.15 -1.99 0.07
CA ALA A 69 9.58 -3.11 0.89
C ALA A 69 11.04 -2.92 1.30
N GLN A 70 11.32 -2.98 2.60
CA GLN A 70 12.69 -3.03 3.11
C GLN A 70 13.18 -4.47 3.20
N ASP A 71 12.31 -5.37 3.65
CA ASP A 71 12.52 -6.81 3.78
C ASP A 71 11.21 -7.54 3.47
N VAL A 72 11.24 -8.88 3.49
CA VAL A 72 10.04 -9.71 3.33
C VAL A 72 8.97 -9.31 4.35
N GLY A 73 7.82 -8.85 3.87
CA GLY A 73 6.68 -8.46 4.70
C GLY A 73 6.82 -7.12 5.42
N SER A 74 7.88 -6.34 5.20
CA SER A 74 8.11 -5.06 5.89
C SER A 74 8.12 -3.89 4.92
N PHE A 75 7.18 -2.95 5.11
CA PHE A 75 7.09 -1.67 4.40
C PHE A 75 7.17 -0.53 5.41
N SER A 76 8.07 0.43 5.20
CA SER A 76 8.27 1.51 6.18
C SER A 76 8.71 2.86 5.59
N ASN A 77 9.25 2.87 4.37
CA ASN A 77 9.51 4.10 3.63
C ASN A 77 8.39 4.33 2.62
N TYR A 78 7.89 5.57 2.54
CA TYR A 78 6.98 5.98 1.48
C TYR A 78 7.55 7.15 0.68
N MET A 79 7.33 7.13 -0.63
CA MET A 79 7.57 8.25 -1.52
C MET A 79 6.22 8.77 -2.03
N ARG A 80 6.04 10.09 -2.01
CA ARG A 80 4.81 10.74 -2.48
C ARG A 80 5.03 11.33 -3.86
N TYR A 81 4.12 11.04 -4.78
CA TYR A 81 4.16 11.57 -6.14
C TYR A 81 2.86 12.29 -6.46
N TRP A 82 2.98 13.55 -6.88
CA TRP A 82 1.85 14.31 -7.40
C TRP A 82 1.37 13.71 -8.71
N THR A 83 0.09 13.40 -8.80
CA THR A 83 -0.56 12.83 -9.98
C THR A 83 -1.57 13.80 -10.61
N GLY A 84 -1.79 14.95 -9.97
CA GLY A 84 -2.87 15.86 -10.32
C GLY A 84 -4.19 15.49 -9.63
N PRO A 85 -5.15 16.44 -9.56
CA PRO A 85 -6.36 16.28 -8.77
C PRO A 85 -7.23 15.12 -9.30
N ARG A 86 -7.91 14.43 -8.38
CA ARG A 86 -8.92 13.38 -8.67
C ARG A 86 -8.36 12.18 -9.45
N SER A 87 -7.19 11.70 -9.03
CA SER A 87 -6.66 10.43 -9.52
C SER A 87 -7.34 9.26 -8.78
N TYR A 88 -7.93 8.30 -9.51
CA TYR A 88 -8.76 7.23 -8.90
C TYR A 88 -8.17 5.82 -9.04
N PHE A 89 -7.19 5.62 -9.91
CA PHE A 89 -6.74 4.28 -10.28
C PHE A 89 -5.21 4.18 -10.32
N VAL A 90 -4.69 3.01 -9.93
CA VAL A 90 -3.30 2.62 -10.03
C VAL A 90 -3.23 1.14 -10.43
N ALA A 91 -2.29 0.77 -11.31
CA ALA A 91 -2.03 -0.59 -11.77
C ALA A 91 -0.54 -0.83 -12.01
#